data_AF-A0A3N0DQ84-F1
#
_entry.id   AF-A0A3N0DQ84-F1
#
_cell.length_a   1.000
_cell.length_b   1.000
_cell.length_c   1.000
_cell.angle_alpha   90.00
_cell.angle_beta   90.00
_cell.angle_gamma   90.00
#
_symmetry.space_group_name_H-M   'P 1'
#
loop_
_entity.id
_entity.type
_entity.pdbx_description
1 polymer ?
#
loop_
_entity_poly.entity_id
_entity_poly.type
_entity_poly.pdbx_seq_one_letter_code
_entity_poly.pdbx_strand_id
1 'polypeptide(L)'
;MVVAGHDAVVQPTFDHHVRLVTGPYLPDFRMPSDSQVGVRITIGKTEARSTDELIQRYALIASHTDVEARAVTREVKRLAIDAAVRAAVLALVPVLVWELLGSRRRTELRRPTRTGLVITLAFVVLAGFSAWQPWRPALPRVDAGDWVSLPDALPGVTVPPDLRKVEVQNEVFTQSTKGLVADLFGYYDRSKAFYKALVAKVPDAARALHPPAPGQTVALLISDRHDNIDMDQVVRAFADQAKATAVIDAGDDTSAGQSWESFSLESLDDSLKGIGNRIAISGNHDHGSFVSGYLAKHGWTHLDHRATEKFGVRFFGVDDPRASGLGAFIPVKGPTFAEETATLADEVCALDAKGERVATVVVHDATMARTALERGCTDLVVAGHVHVQLGPDRVVGENGKAGYTYTNGTTGGAAFAVAAVGKLRREAEFTFVTYQDGRPVGIQPVRVSTHGQFTVDPYIVLNLDEPH
;
A
#
# COMPACT_ATOMS: atom_id res chain seq x y z
N MET A 1 -12.05 5.06 8.87
CA MET A 1 -10.93 4.72 7.97
C MET A 1 -10.06 5.96 7.82
N VAL A 2 -8.89 5.90 7.19
CA VAL A 2 -8.09 7.09 6.91
C VAL A 2 -8.30 7.50 5.46
N VAL A 3 -8.59 8.78 5.21
CA VAL A 3 -8.70 9.35 3.86
C VAL A 3 -7.98 10.68 3.85
N ALA A 4 -7.14 10.91 2.85
CA ALA A 4 -6.36 12.12 2.70
C ALA A 4 -5.54 12.47 3.95
N GLY A 5 -5.06 11.44 4.66
CA GLY A 5 -4.28 11.54 5.89
C GLY A 5 -5.00 12.01 7.15
N HIS A 6 -6.33 11.93 7.14
CA HIS A 6 -7.17 12.21 8.30
C HIS A 6 -8.03 11.01 8.65
N ASP A 7 -8.38 10.89 9.92
CA ASP A 7 -9.52 10.06 10.32
C ASP A 7 -10.76 10.52 9.55
N ALA A 8 -11.35 9.63 8.79
CA ALA A 8 -12.49 9.92 7.96
C ALA A 8 -13.66 9.00 8.27
N VAL A 9 -14.84 9.61 8.28
CA VAL A 9 -16.13 8.91 8.34
C VAL A 9 -16.73 8.92 6.93
N VAL A 10 -16.83 7.73 6.34
CA VAL A 10 -17.48 7.53 5.04
C VAL A 10 -18.94 7.13 5.26
N GLN A 11 -19.84 7.86 4.63
CA GLN A 11 -21.28 7.64 4.72
C GLN A 11 -21.89 7.63 3.31
N PRO A 12 -22.49 6.51 2.87
CA PRO A 12 -23.24 6.45 1.62
C PRO A 12 -24.46 7.39 1.63
N THR A 13 -24.75 8.03 0.51
CA THR A 13 -25.88 8.95 0.31
C THR A 13 -26.66 8.63 -0.97
N PHE A 14 -27.85 9.21 -1.13
CA PHE A 14 -28.69 9.09 -2.34
C PHE A 14 -28.79 10.41 -3.12
N ASP A 15 -27.92 11.37 -2.82
CA ASP A 15 -27.87 12.67 -3.50
C ASP A 15 -27.07 12.62 -4.80
N HIS A 16 -26.57 11.44 -5.22
CA HIS A 16 -25.75 11.24 -6.41
C HIS A 16 -24.48 12.09 -6.46
N HIS A 17 -23.96 12.53 -5.31
CA HIS A 17 -22.73 13.31 -5.25
C HIS A 17 -21.71 12.62 -4.35
N VAL A 18 -20.44 12.72 -4.73
CA VAL A 18 -19.31 12.49 -3.82
C VAL A 18 -18.98 13.83 -3.19
N ARG A 19 -19.12 13.95 -1.86
CA ARG A 19 -18.88 15.18 -1.10
C ARG A 19 -17.77 14.96 -0.08
N LEU A 20 -16.74 15.79 -0.14
CA LEU A 20 -15.68 15.89 0.85
C LEU A 20 -15.99 17.05 1.79
N VAL A 21 -16.24 16.74 3.06
CA VAL A 21 -16.52 17.73 4.11
C VAL A 21 -15.25 17.91 4.93
N THR A 22 -14.65 19.10 4.82
CA THR A 22 -13.31 19.37 5.37
C THR A 22 -13.33 20.11 6.71
N GLY A 23 -14.53 20.47 7.20
CA GLY A 23 -14.72 21.16 8.47
C GLY A 23 -14.59 22.68 8.35
N PRO A 24 -14.45 23.42 9.46
CA PRO A 24 -14.67 24.87 9.47
C PRO A 24 -13.55 25.73 8.83
N TYR A 25 -12.39 25.13 8.51
CA TYR A 25 -11.20 25.87 8.09
C TYR A 25 -10.85 25.73 6.60
N LEU A 26 -11.41 24.73 5.92
CA LEU A 26 -11.20 24.46 4.49
C LEU A 26 -12.56 24.38 3.80
N PRO A 27 -12.66 24.76 2.51
CA PRO A 27 -13.91 24.68 1.78
C PRO A 27 -14.29 23.23 1.50
N ASP A 28 -15.59 22.92 1.60
CA ASP A 28 -16.11 21.62 1.20
C ASP A 28 -16.06 21.48 -0.33
N PHE A 29 -15.84 20.25 -0.80
CA PHE A 29 -15.82 19.92 -2.23
C PHE A 29 -16.91 18.91 -2.56
N ARG A 30 -17.47 18.97 -3.77
CA ARG A 30 -18.35 17.91 -4.28
C ARG A 30 -18.15 17.68 -5.77
N MET A 31 -18.53 16.50 -6.23
CA MET A 31 -18.64 16.19 -7.65
C MET A 31 -19.79 15.20 -7.89
N PRO A 32 -20.37 15.13 -9.11
CA PRO A 32 -21.31 14.09 -9.47
C PRO A 32 -20.69 12.70 -9.29
N SER A 33 -21.45 11.79 -8.67
CA SER A 33 -21.12 10.37 -8.59
C SER A 33 -21.50 9.69 -9.91
N ASP A 34 -20.64 8.81 -10.42
CA ASP A 34 -20.96 7.97 -11.58
C ASP A 34 -21.92 6.80 -11.22
N SER A 35 -22.37 6.72 -9.95
CA SER A 35 -23.26 5.70 -9.41
C SER A 35 -24.60 6.28 -8.96
N GLN A 36 -25.60 5.40 -8.80
CA GLN A 36 -26.86 5.75 -8.14
C GLN A 36 -26.69 6.07 -6.64
N VAL A 37 -25.52 5.77 -6.07
CA VAL A 37 -25.17 6.04 -4.69
C VAL A 37 -24.14 7.17 -4.66
N GLY A 38 -24.44 8.22 -3.91
CA GLY A 38 -23.48 9.25 -3.51
C GLY A 38 -22.66 8.83 -2.30
N VAL A 39 -21.65 9.60 -1.96
CA VAL A 39 -20.80 9.34 -0.80
C VAL A 39 -20.47 10.65 -0.12
N ARG A 40 -20.65 10.71 1.19
CA ARG A 40 -20.14 11.79 2.03
C ARG A 40 -18.91 11.30 2.79
N ILE A 41 -17.81 12.02 2.64
CA ILE A 41 -16.55 11.77 3.33
C ILE A 41 -16.35 12.95 4.28
N THR A 42 -16.51 12.70 5.57
CA THR A 42 -16.27 13.74 6.59
C THR A 42 -14.86 13.56 7.14
N ILE A 43 -14.02 14.56 6.89
CA ILE A 43 -12.66 14.63 7.38
C ILE A 43 -12.66 15.03 8.86
N GLY A 44 -11.96 14.24 9.66
CA GLY A 44 -11.82 14.39 11.10
C GLY A 44 -10.43 14.91 11.50
N LYS A 45 -9.97 14.46 12.66
CA LYS A 45 -8.68 14.89 13.21
C LYS A 45 -7.51 14.37 12.35
N THR A 46 -6.40 15.09 12.41
CA THR A 46 -5.12 14.66 11.85
C THR A 46 -4.17 14.27 12.99
N GLU A 47 -3.30 13.30 12.73
CA GLU A 47 -2.23 12.88 13.65
C GLU A 47 -0.92 13.67 13.43
N ALA A 48 -0.94 14.74 12.63
CA ALA A 48 0.24 15.57 12.38
C ALA A 48 0.70 16.28 13.67
N ARG A 49 2.01 16.22 13.95
CA ARG A 49 2.64 16.80 15.15
C ARG A 49 3.10 18.24 14.94
N SER A 50 3.22 18.68 13.69
CA SER A 50 3.61 20.04 13.32
C SER A 50 2.94 20.50 12.02
N THR A 51 2.96 21.82 11.78
CA THR A 51 2.47 22.43 10.54
C THR A 51 3.31 22.00 9.33
N ASP A 52 4.63 21.88 9.48
CA ASP A 52 5.52 21.47 8.39
C ASP A 52 5.25 20.02 7.96
N GLU A 53 5.03 19.13 8.93
CA GLU A 53 4.60 17.76 8.68
C GLU A 53 3.24 17.73 7.96
N LEU A 54 2.28 18.56 8.38
CA LEU A 54 0.98 18.65 7.72
C LEU A 54 1.08 19.10 6.26
N ILE A 55 1.96 20.07 5.95
CA ILE A 55 2.19 20.55 4.59
C ILE A 55 2.80 19.45 3.72
N GLN A 56 3.82 18.74 4.23
CA GLN A 56 4.45 17.63 3.50
C GLN A 56 3.47 16.49 3.22
N ARG A 57 2.64 16.13 4.21
CA ARG A 57 1.56 15.15 4.07
C ARG A 57 0.59 15.54 2.97
N TYR A 58 0.05 16.77 3.00
CA TYR A 58 -0.91 17.22 1.99
C TYR A 58 -0.32 17.26 0.59
N ALA A 59 0.95 17.64 0.45
CA ALA A 59 1.61 17.61 -0.85
C ALA A 59 1.62 16.18 -1.46
N LEU A 60 1.93 15.17 -0.64
CA LEU A 60 1.98 13.77 -1.03
C LEU A 60 0.60 13.16 -1.35
N ILE A 61 -0.41 13.50 -0.55
CA ILE A 61 -1.78 13.05 -0.76
C ILE A 61 -2.39 13.69 -2.00
N ALA A 62 -2.16 14.98 -2.21
CA ALA A 62 -2.70 15.72 -3.35
C ALA A 62 -2.19 15.19 -4.70
N SER A 63 -1.01 14.56 -4.74
CA SER A 63 -0.50 13.94 -5.96
C SER A 63 -1.15 12.59 -6.31
N HIS A 64 -1.94 11.98 -5.41
CA HIS A 64 -2.31 10.56 -5.50
C HIS A 64 -3.79 10.28 -5.20
N THR A 65 -4.68 11.06 -5.81
CA THR A 65 -6.13 11.05 -5.53
C THR A 65 -6.85 9.76 -5.94
N ASP A 66 -6.32 9.01 -6.90
CA ASP A 66 -6.93 7.79 -7.41
C ASP A 66 -6.86 6.60 -6.44
N VAL A 67 -5.87 6.56 -5.54
CA VAL A 67 -5.81 5.54 -4.48
C VAL A 67 -6.91 5.78 -3.46
N GLU A 68 -7.04 7.02 -2.99
CA GLU A 68 -8.07 7.42 -2.03
C GLU A 68 -9.49 7.13 -2.56
N ALA A 69 -9.72 7.34 -3.85
CA ALA A 69 -11.00 7.01 -4.48
C ALA A 69 -11.31 5.49 -4.43
N ARG A 70 -10.30 4.62 -4.61
CA ARG A 70 -10.46 3.16 -4.49
C ARG A 70 -10.72 2.75 -3.05
N ALA A 71 -9.99 3.33 -2.09
CA ALA A 71 -10.20 3.11 -0.66
C ALA A 71 -11.66 3.39 -0.26
N VAL A 72 -12.16 4.58 -0.60
CA VAL A 72 -13.55 4.98 -0.34
C VAL A 72 -14.54 4.03 -1.02
N THR A 73 -14.28 3.64 -2.27
CA THR A 73 -15.14 2.69 -3.01
C THR A 73 -15.20 1.33 -2.31
N ARG A 74 -14.08 0.81 -1.82
CA ARG A 74 -14.05 -0.47 -1.08
C ARG A 74 -14.82 -0.38 0.23
N GLU A 75 -14.71 0.72 0.97
CA GLU A 75 -15.46 0.89 2.21
C GLU A 75 -16.97 1.01 1.96
N VAL A 76 -17.38 1.74 0.92
CA VAL A 76 -18.80 1.81 0.53
C VAL A 76 -19.34 0.42 0.17
N LYS A 77 -18.57 -0.38 -0.57
CA LYS A 77 -18.94 -1.78 -0.88
C LYS A 77 -19.04 -2.62 0.40
N ARG A 78 -18.10 -2.47 1.33
CA ARG A 78 -18.13 -3.18 2.62
C ARG A 78 -19.37 -2.82 3.44
N LEU A 79 -19.70 -1.53 3.55
CA LEU A 79 -20.90 -1.05 4.24
C LEU A 79 -22.18 -1.62 3.60
N ALA A 80 -22.22 -1.71 2.26
CA ALA A 80 -23.34 -2.34 1.55
C ALA A 80 -23.46 -3.84 1.85
N ILE A 81 -22.34 -4.57 1.88
CA ILE A 81 -22.31 -6.00 2.25
C ILE A 81 -22.76 -6.20 3.70
N ASP A 82 -22.23 -5.41 4.64
CA ASP A 82 -22.60 -5.47 6.05
C ASP A 82 -24.10 -5.20 6.25
N ALA A 83 -24.65 -4.21 5.53
CA ALA A 83 -26.08 -3.93 5.53
C ALA A 83 -26.90 -5.12 4.98
N ALA A 84 -26.46 -5.73 3.88
CA ALA A 84 -27.12 -6.89 3.29
C ALA A 84 -27.08 -8.11 4.22
N VAL A 85 -25.95 -8.39 4.87
CA VAL A 85 -25.81 -9.48 5.85
C VAL A 85 -26.72 -9.24 7.05
N ARG A 86 -26.73 -8.02 7.61
CA ARG A 86 -27.64 -7.66 8.70
C ARG A 86 -29.11 -7.83 8.29
N ALA A 87 -29.50 -7.37 7.10
CA ALA A 87 -30.84 -7.54 6.58
C ALA A 87 -31.21 -9.02 6.40
N ALA A 88 -30.28 -9.86 5.91
CA ALA A 88 -30.48 -11.30 5.78
C ALA A 88 -30.68 -11.97 7.15
N VAL A 89 -29.85 -11.64 8.14
CA VAL A 89 -29.99 -12.15 9.52
C VAL A 89 -31.34 -11.73 10.11
N LEU A 90 -31.75 -10.48 9.93
CA LEU A 90 -33.05 -9.97 10.40
C LEU A 90 -34.23 -10.65 9.69
N ALA A 91 -34.11 -10.91 8.39
CA ALA A 91 -35.12 -11.60 7.60
C ALA A 91 -35.29 -13.08 7.99
N LEU A 92 -34.24 -13.72 8.53
CA LEU A 92 -34.32 -15.08 9.05
C LEU A 92 -35.11 -15.17 10.36
N VAL A 93 -35.14 -14.12 11.18
CA VAL A 93 -35.84 -14.13 12.48
C VAL A 93 -37.33 -14.47 12.34
N PRO A 94 -38.15 -13.81 11.50
CA PRO A 94 -39.57 -14.18 11.36
C PRO A 94 -39.77 -15.58 10.78
N VAL A 95 -38.86 -16.06 9.91
CA VAL A 95 -38.90 -17.43 9.38
C VAL A 95 -38.65 -18.46 10.49
N LEU A 96 -37.63 -18.25 11.32
CA LEU A 96 -37.32 -19.11 12.45
C LEU A 96 -38.42 -19.09 13.51
N VAL A 97 -38.98 -17.91 13.81
CA VAL A 97 -40.13 -17.77 14.71
C VAL A 97 -41.35 -18.50 14.15
N TRP A 98 -41.64 -18.36 12.86
CA TRP A 98 -42.72 -19.09 12.19
C TRP A 98 -42.51 -20.60 12.27
N GLU A 99 -41.27 -21.05 12.08
CA GLU A 99 -40.93 -22.47 12.19
C GLU A 99 -41.15 -23.01 13.60
N LEU A 100 -40.63 -22.29 14.61
CA LEU A 100 -40.76 -22.64 16.04
C LEU A 100 -42.20 -22.66 16.57
N LEU A 101 -43.14 -21.91 15.97
CA LEU A 101 -44.54 -21.88 16.41
C LEU A 101 -45.26 -23.24 16.23
N GLY A 102 -44.74 -24.12 15.36
CA GLY A 102 -45.32 -25.45 15.12
C GLY A 102 -46.67 -25.41 14.38
N SER A 103 -47.04 -26.52 13.73
CA SER A 103 -48.22 -26.60 12.85
C SER A 103 -49.52 -26.19 13.54
N ARG A 104 -49.69 -26.53 14.82
CA ARG A 104 -50.92 -26.28 15.60
C ARG A 104 -51.21 -24.79 15.81
N ARG A 105 -50.24 -23.99 16.30
CA ARG A 105 -50.40 -22.52 16.46
C ARG A 105 -50.47 -21.79 15.12
N ARG A 106 -49.80 -22.28 14.06
CA ARG A 106 -49.90 -21.71 12.70
C ARG A 106 -51.35 -21.74 12.18
N THR A 107 -52.11 -22.81 12.48
CA THR A 107 -53.55 -22.91 12.14
C THR A 107 -54.44 -21.97 12.95
N GLU A 108 -54.11 -21.71 14.22
CA GLU A 108 -54.86 -20.78 15.08
C GLU A 108 -54.63 -19.31 14.65
N LEU A 109 -53.41 -18.97 14.26
CA LEU A 109 -53.01 -17.64 13.77
C LEU A 109 -53.59 -17.29 12.39
N ARG A 110 -54.16 -18.25 11.63
CA ARG A 110 -54.89 -17.97 10.38
C ARG A 110 -56.19 -17.19 10.59
N ARG A 111 -56.69 -17.10 11.82
CA ARG A 111 -57.82 -16.22 12.16
C ARG A 111 -57.26 -14.85 12.54
N PRO A 112 -57.54 -13.79 11.76
CA PRO A 112 -56.95 -12.48 12.02
C PRO A 112 -57.50 -11.93 13.34
N THR A 113 -56.67 -11.95 14.37
CA THR A 113 -56.92 -11.24 15.63
C THR A 113 -56.15 -9.92 15.59
N ARG A 114 -56.72 -8.85 16.15
CA ARG A 114 -56.07 -7.52 16.17
C ARG A 114 -54.65 -7.58 16.75
N THR A 115 -54.43 -8.45 17.72
CA THR A 115 -53.12 -8.66 18.38
C THR A 115 -52.07 -9.26 17.45
N GLY A 116 -52.44 -10.23 16.60
CA GLY A 116 -51.51 -10.84 15.63
C GLY A 116 -51.04 -9.83 14.59
N LEU A 117 -51.95 -8.97 14.13
CA LEU A 117 -51.66 -7.92 13.15
C LEU A 117 -50.70 -6.86 13.72
N VAL A 118 -50.85 -6.50 15.00
CA VAL A 118 -49.95 -5.58 15.71
C VAL A 118 -48.55 -6.17 15.88
N ILE A 119 -48.44 -7.45 16.22
CA ILE A 119 -47.14 -8.13 16.37
C ILE A 119 -46.41 -8.23 15.03
N THR A 120 -47.11 -8.63 13.96
CA THR A 120 -46.53 -8.67 12.61
C THR A 120 -46.10 -7.27 12.15
N LEU A 121 -46.93 -6.25 12.37
CA LEU A 121 -46.58 -4.87 12.05
C LEU A 121 -45.37 -4.39 12.86
N ALA A 122 -45.31 -4.69 14.16
CA ALA A 122 -44.15 -4.36 15.00
C ALA A 122 -42.88 -5.07 14.53
N PHE A 123 -42.97 -6.33 14.08
CA PHE A 123 -41.83 -7.06 13.52
C PHE A 123 -41.37 -6.48 12.18
N VAL A 124 -42.30 -6.12 11.29
CA VAL A 124 -41.99 -5.47 10.00
C VAL A 124 -41.38 -4.08 10.24
N VAL A 125 -41.91 -3.32 11.19
CA VAL A 125 -41.36 -2.01 11.58
C VAL A 125 -39.98 -2.17 12.19
N LEU A 126 -39.75 -3.13 13.08
CA LEU A 126 -38.45 -3.36 13.70
C LEU A 126 -37.42 -3.87 12.69
N ALA A 127 -37.80 -4.81 11.81
CA ALA A 127 -36.94 -5.29 10.71
C ALA A 127 -36.61 -4.16 9.73
N GLY A 128 -37.60 -3.32 9.38
CA GLY A 128 -37.39 -2.11 8.58
C GLY A 128 -36.46 -1.13 9.26
N PHE A 129 -36.61 -0.89 10.56
CA PHE A 129 -35.80 0.04 11.33
C PHE A 129 -34.35 -0.45 11.49
N SER A 130 -34.15 -1.75 11.68
CA SER A 130 -32.83 -2.37 11.81
C SER A 130 -32.08 -2.48 10.47
N ALA A 131 -32.79 -2.67 9.35
CA ALA A 131 -32.22 -2.58 7.99
C ALA A 131 -31.89 -1.13 7.58
N TRP A 132 -32.56 -0.14 8.17
CA TRP A 132 -32.37 1.28 7.89
C TRP A 132 -31.22 1.93 8.69
N GLN A 133 -30.73 1.28 9.75
CA GLN A 133 -29.68 1.84 10.62
C GLN A 133 -28.32 2.16 10.00
N PRO A 134 -27.86 1.59 8.86
CA PRO A 134 -26.65 2.06 8.19
C PRO A 134 -26.82 3.43 7.50
N TRP A 135 -28.06 3.83 7.20
CA TRP A 135 -28.39 4.92 6.27
C TRP A 135 -29.06 6.07 7.03
N ARG A 136 -28.41 6.59 8.08
CA ARG A 136 -28.96 7.75 8.78
C ARG A 136 -29.09 8.91 7.79
N PRO A 137 -30.27 9.52 7.58
CA PRO A 137 -30.34 10.81 6.93
C PRO A 137 -29.52 11.80 7.77
N ALA A 138 -28.70 12.60 7.10
CA ALA A 138 -27.84 13.57 7.76
C ALA A 138 -28.66 14.47 8.69
N LEU A 139 -28.14 14.73 9.90
CA LEU A 139 -28.65 15.83 10.71
C LEU A 139 -28.59 17.11 9.84
N PRO A 140 -29.68 17.88 9.73
CA PRO A 140 -29.61 19.15 9.03
C PRO A 140 -28.83 20.12 9.92
N ARG A 141 -27.78 20.78 9.41
CA ARG A 141 -27.41 22.14 9.83
C ARG A 141 -26.26 22.82 9.07
N VAL A 142 -26.45 24.14 9.08
CA VAL A 142 -25.73 25.32 8.55
C VAL A 142 -25.70 25.38 7.02
N ASP A 143 -26.24 26.49 6.52
CA ASP A 143 -26.73 26.67 5.16
C ASP A 143 -25.69 26.41 4.08
N ALA A 144 -26.25 25.93 2.97
CA ALA A 144 -25.59 25.78 1.70
C ALA A 144 -25.03 27.14 1.24
N GLY A 145 -23.73 27.36 1.43
CA GLY A 145 -22.99 28.26 0.56
C GLY A 145 -23.19 27.81 -0.90
N ASP A 146 -23.21 28.77 -1.82
CA ASP A 146 -23.33 28.50 -3.25
C ASP A 146 -22.17 27.61 -3.71
N TRP A 147 -22.51 26.61 -4.53
CA TRP A 147 -21.54 25.71 -5.14
C TRP A 147 -21.11 26.31 -6.46
N VAL A 148 -19.81 26.54 -6.59
CA VAL A 148 -19.21 27.12 -7.78
C VAL A 148 -18.34 26.06 -8.42
N SER A 149 -18.38 25.94 -9.75
CA SER A 149 -17.50 25.00 -10.45
C SER A 149 -16.04 25.39 -10.20
N LEU A 150 -15.15 24.41 -10.08
CA LEU A 150 -13.72 24.69 -9.85
C LEU A 150 -13.11 25.61 -10.93
N PRO A 151 -13.47 25.49 -12.23
CA PRO A 151 -13.09 26.48 -13.25
C PRO A 151 -13.56 27.90 -12.96
N ASP A 152 -14.80 28.08 -12.49
CA ASP A 152 -15.37 29.40 -12.18
C ASP A 152 -14.76 30.00 -10.89
N ALA A 153 -14.43 29.15 -9.92
CA ALA A 153 -13.76 29.55 -8.69
C ALA A 153 -12.28 29.95 -8.90
N LEU A 154 -11.65 29.46 -9.98
CA LEU A 154 -10.25 29.70 -10.33
C LEU A 154 -10.13 30.31 -11.74
N PRO A 155 -10.67 31.51 -11.99
CA PRO A 155 -10.62 32.13 -13.31
C PRO A 155 -9.17 32.39 -13.71
N GLY A 156 -8.77 31.93 -14.90
CA GLY A 156 -7.40 32.03 -15.42
C GLY A 156 -6.50 30.83 -15.14
N VAL A 157 -6.96 29.83 -14.37
CA VAL A 157 -6.24 28.57 -14.16
C VAL A 157 -6.77 27.50 -15.11
N THR A 158 -5.87 26.78 -15.79
CA THR A 158 -6.27 25.64 -16.63
C THR A 158 -6.59 24.45 -15.73
N VAL A 159 -7.88 24.19 -15.51
CA VAL A 159 -8.35 23.04 -14.71
C VAL A 159 -8.31 21.75 -15.55
N PRO A 160 -7.66 20.67 -15.05
CA PRO A 160 -7.63 19.37 -15.71
C PRO A 160 -9.03 18.86 -16.04
N PRO A 161 -9.25 18.16 -17.17
CA PRO A 161 -10.58 17.68 -17.59
C PRO A 161 -11.32 16.91 -16.50
N ASP A 162 -10.61 16.07 -15.75
CA ASP A 162 -11.17 15.22 -14.68
C ASP A 162 -11.70 16.05 -13.50
N LEU A 163 -11.13 17.23 -13.25
CA LEU A 163 -11.48 18.11 -12.13
C LEU A 163 -12.53 19.17 -12.50
N ARG A 164 -12.93 19.28 -13.78
CA ARG A 164 -13.94 20.27 -14.22
C ARG A 164 -15.33 20.03 -13.63
N LYS A 165 -15.61 18.79 -13.24
CA LYS A 165 -16.88 18.41 -12.59
C LYS A 165 -16.86 18.66 -11.07
N VAL A 166 -15.72 19.07 -10.51
CA VAL A 166 -15.60 19.38 -9.09
C VAL A 166 -16.17 20.77 -8.83
N GLU A 167 -16.99 20.88 -7.81
CA GLU A 167 -17.55 22.11 -7.29
C GLU A 167 -17.02 22.34 -5.88
N VAL A 168 -16.82 23.62 -5.52
CA VAL A 168 -16.30 24.06 -4.24
C VAL A 168 -17.31 24.96 -3.54
N GLN A 169 -17.39 24.85 -2.22
CA GLN A 169 -18.28 25.65 -1.41
C GLN A 169 -17.58 26.92 -0.91
N ASN A 170 -18.06 28.08 -1.39
CA ASN A 170 -17.67 29.44 -1.01
C ASN A 170 -16.23 29.91 -1.35
N GLU A 171 -16.14 31.15 -1.83
CA GLU A 171 -14.98 31.81 -2.47
C GLU A 171 -13.82 32.15 -1.52
N VAL A 172 -12.93 31.20 -1.23
CA VAL A 172 -11.71 31.43 -0.42
C VAL A 172 -10.42 31.25 -1.23
N PHE A 173 -10.46 31.49 -2.55
CA PHE A 173 -9.22 31.53 -3.36
C PHE A 173 -8.72 32.97 -3.52
N THR A 174 -7.77 33.35 -2.66
CA THR A 174 -7.00 34.58 -2.82
C THR A 174 -6.10 34.50 -4.07
N GLN A 175 -5.67 35.63 -4.62
CA GLN A 175 -4.79 35.64 -5.81
C GLN A 175 -3.49 34.85 -5.61
N SER A 176 -2.97 34.81 -4.38
CA SER A 176 -1.78 34.03 -4.01
C SER A 176 -2.03 32.51 -3.96
N THR A 177 -3.24 32.04 -3.64
CA THR A 177 -3.58 30.60 -3.69
C THR A 177 -3.81 30.11 -5.13
N LYS A 178 -4.24 30.97 -6.06
CA LYS A 178 -4.48 30.61 -7.47
C LYS A 178 -3.22 30.14 -8.20
N GLY A 179 -2.10 30.84 -8.02
CA GLY A 179 -0.82 30.46 -8.64
C GLY A 179 -0.32 29.10 -8.15
N LEU A 180 -0.38 28.87 -6.83
CA LEU A 180 0.02 27.59 -6.22
C LEU A 180 -0.86 26.42 -6.69
N VAL A 181 -2.17 26.63 -6.83
CA VAL A 181 -3.11 25.62 -7.32
C VAL A 181 -2.89 25.32 -8.81
N ALA A 182 -2.63 26.34 -9.63
CA ALA A 182 -2.32 26.17 -11.05
C ALA A 182 -1.04 25.35 -11.27
N ASP A 183 0.01 25.67 -10.49
CA ASP A 183 1.27 24.93 -10.52
C ASP A 183 1.07 23.47 -10.09
N LEU A 184 0.26 23.22 -9.04
CA LEU A 184 -0.07 21.88 -8.57
C LEU A 184 -0.80 21.04 -9.63
N PHE A 185 -1.81 21.60 -10.32
CA PHE A 185 -2.52 20.89 -11.39
C PHE A 185 -1.63 20.60 -12.59
N GLY A 186 -0.88 21.60 -13.07
CA GLY A 186 0.07 21.39 -14.16
C GLY A 186 1.14 20.36 -13.79
N TYR A 187 1.52 20.29 -12.51
CA TYR A 187 2.47 19.32 -11.99
C TYR A 187 1.90 17.90 -11.96
N TYR A 188 0.66 17.74 -11.49
CA TYR A 188 -0.06 16.47 -11.47
C TYR A 188 -0.23 15.86 -12.87
N ASP A 189 -0.70 16.64 -13.84
CA ASP A 189 -0.90 16.18 -15.22
C ASP A 189 0.42 15.71 -15.85
N ARG A 190 1.52 16.45 -15.58
CA ARG A 190 2.86 16.07 -16.05
C ARG A 190 3.36 14.78 -15.39
N SER A 191 3.06 14.56 -14.09
CA SER A 191 3.43 13.31 -13.39
C SER A 191 2.72 12.12 -14.02
N LYS A 192 1.38 12.19 -14.14
CA LYS A 192 0.59 11.13 -14.75
C LYS A 192 1.01 10.82 -16.19
N ALA A 193 1.22 11.85 -17.00
CA ALA A 193 1.70 11.67 -18.36
C ALA A 193 3.08 11.01 -18.42
N PHE A 194 3.97 11.33 -17.48
CA PHE A 194 5.30 10.75 -17.37
C PHE A 194 5.25 9.26 -17.08
N TYR A 195 4.57 8.82 -16.01
CA TYR A 195 4.51 7.41 -15.65
C TYR A 195 3.69 6.57 -16.64
N LYS A 196 2.61 7.14 -17.21
CA LYS A 196 1.89 6.49 -18.31
C LYS A 196 2.79 6.25 -19.53
N ALA A 197 3.64 7.21 -19.87
CA ALA A 197 4.62 7.06 -20.94
C ALA A 197 5.71 6.03 -20.60
N LEU A 198 6.08 5.88 -19.33
CA LEU A 198 6.98 4.81 -18.89
C LEU A 198 6.35 3.44 -19.08
N VAL A 199 5.15 3.21 -18.57
CA VAL A 199 4.42 1.93 -18.72
C VAL A 199 4.31 1.54 -20.20
N ALA A 200 4.01 2.50 -21.08
CA ALA A 200 3.92 2.25 -22.53
C ALA A 200 5.23 1.78 -23.18
N LYS A 201 6.39 2.12 -22.60
CA LYS A 201 7.72 1.72 -23.09
C LYS A 201 8.21 0.38 -22.52
N VAL A 202 7.55 -0.14 -21.47
CA VAL A 202 7.99 -1.36 -20.78
C VAL A 202 8.12 -2.58 -21.71
N PRO A 203 7.16 -2.88 -22.61
CA PRO A 203 7.26 -4.07 -23.46
C PRO A 203 8.53 -4.11 -24.34
N ASP A 204 9.05 -2.95 -24.74
CA ASP A 204 10.27 -2.88 -25.55
C ASP A 204 11.53 -2.98 -24.69
N ALA A 205 11.57 -2.28 -23.55
CA ALA A 205 12.70 -2.36 -22.62
C ALA A 205 12.84 -3.76 -21.98
N ALA A 206 11.73 -4.38 -21.63
CA ALA A 206 11.69 -5.70 -21.00
C ALA A 206 12.17 -6.84 -21.90
N ARG A 207 12.39 -6.62 -23.21
CA ARG A 207 12.99 -7.63 -24.11
C ARG A 207 14.43 -7.98 -23.72
N ALA A 208 15.10 -7.10 -22.97
CA ALA A 208 16.43 -7.35 -22.42
C ALA A 208 16.42 -8.18 -21.12
N LEU A 209 15.23 -8.48 -20.56
CA LEU A 209 15.14 -9.36 -19.40
C LEU A 209 15.55 -10.79 -19.75
N HIS A 210 16.21 -11.44 -18.81
CA HIS A 210 16.50 -12.86 -18.90
C HIS A 210 15.19 -13.67 -18.81
N PRO A 211 14.87 -14.51 -19.81
CA PRO A 211 13.70 -15.36 -19.73
C PRO A 211 13.94 -16.50 -18.72
N PRO A 212 13.01 -16.79 -17.80
CA PRO A 212 13.19 -17.87 -16.84
C PRO A 212 13.24 -19.23 -17.54
N ALA A 213 14.20 -20.06 -17.15
CA ALA A 213 14.29 -21.46 -17.58
C ALA A 213 13.23 -22.33 -16.85
N PRO A 214 12.91 -23.54 -17.37
CA PRO A 214 11.99 -24.45 -16.69
C PRO A 214 12.42 -24.74 -15.25
N GLY A 215 11.48 -24.63 -14.31
CA GLY A 215 11.74 -24.84 -12.88
C GLY A 215 12.32 -23.64 -12.13
N GLN A 216 12.66 -22.54 -12.82
CA GLN A 216 13.10 -21.32 -12.16
C GLN A 216 11.93 -20.48 -11.65
N THR A 217 12.12 -19.86 -10.49
CA THR A 217 11.22 -18.86 -9.92
C THR A 217 11.86 -17.49 -10.00
N VAL A 218 11.15 -16.51 -10.54
CA VAL A 218 11.60 -15.11 -10.57
C VAL A 218 10.88 -14.33 -9.47
N ALA A 219 11.66 -13.75 -8.57
CA ALA A 219 11.19 -12.87 -7.51
C ALA A 219 11.54 -11.41 -7.85
N LEU A 220 10.57 -10.52 -7.70
CA LEU A 220 10.77 -9.08 -7.75
C LEU A 220 11.28 -8.59 -6.38
N LEU A 221 12.46 -7.97 -6.33
CA LEU A 221 12.99 -7.26 -5.18
C LEU A 221 12.68 -5.77 -5.33
N ILE A 222 12.02 -5.22 -4.32
CA ILE A 222 11.74 -3.78 -4.16
C ILE A 222 12.18 -3.32 -2.77
N SER A 223 12.45 -2.02 -2.65
CA SER A 223 12.81 -1.36 -1.41
C SER A 223 12.70 0.15 -1.57
N ASP A 224 12.58 0.89 -0.46
CA ASP A 224 12.68 2.34 -0.42
C ASP A 224 11.72 3.01 -1.42
N ARG A 225 10.44 2.63 -1.35
CA ARG A 225 9.36 3.25 -2.14
C ARG A 225 9.07 4.66 -1.66
N HIS A 226 9.17 4.93 -0.35
CA HIS A 226 8.95 6.26 0.26
C HIS A 226 7.68 6.94 -0.26
N ASP A 227 6.59 6.16 -0.32
CA ASP A 227 5.27 6.59 -0.82
C ASP A 227 5.16 6.99 -2.29
N ASN A 228 6.18 6.72 -3.12
CA ASN A 228 6.06 6.92 -4.57
C ASN A 228 5.28 5.79 -5.24
N ILE A 229 3.95 5.89 -5.15
CA ILE A 229 3.03 4.92 -5.72
C ILE A 229 3.00 4.88 -7.25
N ASP A 230 3.44 5.96 -7.90
CA ASP A 230 3.38 6.07 -9.36
C ASP A 230 4.37 5.10 -10.04
N MET A 231 5.41 4.64 -9.32
CA MET A 231 6.33 3.61 -9.78
C MET A 231 5.74 2.20 -9.73
N ASP A 232 4.74 1.94 -8.88
CA ASP A 232 4.18 0.59 -8.69
C ASP A 232 3.63 0.01 -9.99
N GLN A 233 3.00 0.84 -10.85
CA GLN A 233 2.52 0.42 -12.18
C GLN A 233 3.66 0.09 -13.15
N VAL A 234 4.80 0.78 -13.04
CA VAL A 234 5.99 0.53 -13.88
C VAL A 234 6.63 -0.79 -13.46
N VAL A 235 6.84 -0.94 -12.15
CA VAL A 235 7.34 -2.17 -11.52
C VAL A 235 6.45 -3.36 -11.88
N ARG A 236 5.12 -3.21 -11.74
CA ARG A 236 4.16 -4.25 -12.10
C ARG A 236 4.24 -4.62 -13.57
N ALA A 237 4.32 -3.65 -14.46
CA ALA A 237 4.43 -3.93 -15.89
C ALA A 237 5.70 -4.73 -16.22
N PHE A 238 6.83 -4.45 -15.57
CA PHE A 238 8.05 -5.25 -15.73
C PHE A 238 7.91 -6.64 -15.08
N ALA A 239 7.29 -6.74 -13.90
CA ALA A 239 7.06 -8.02 -13.22
C ALA A 239 6.24 -8.99 -14.08
N ASP A 240 5.22 -8.48 -14.80
CA ASP A 240 4.45 -9.28 -15.76
C ASP A 240 5.32 -9.78 -16.93
N GLN A 241 6.20 -8.94 -17.48
CA GLN A 241 7.12 -9.33 -18.56
C GLN A 241 8.18 -10.34 -18.10
N ALA A 242 8.69 -10.16 -16.88
CA ALA A 242 9.64 -11.06 -16.23
C ALA A 242 9.01 -12.41 -15.81
N LYS A 243 7.67 -12.49 -15.84
CA LYS A 243 6.89 -13.61 -15.27
C LYS A 243 7.21 -13.85 -13.80
N ALA A 244 7.38 -12.77 -13.04
CA ALA A 244 7.66 -12.85 -11.61
C ALA A 244 6.48 -13.50 -10.86
N THR A 245 6.78 -14.45 -10.00
CA THR A 245 5.79 -15.19 -9.18
C THR A 245 5.99 -15.00 -7.69
N ALA A 246 6.99 -14.19 -7.32
CA ALA A 246 7.26 -13.78 -5.95
C ALA A 246 7.65 -12.30 -5.87
N VAL A 247 7.48 -11.70 -4.69
CA VAL A 247 7.94 -10.36 -4.32
C VAL A 247 8.70 -10.46 -3.00
N ILE A 248 9.86 -9.81 -2.96
CA ILE A 248 10.69 -9.58 -1.78
C ILE A 248 10.69 -8.07 -1.55
N ASP A 249 10.11 -7.64 -0.45
CA ASP A 249 10.11 -6.24 -0.03
C ASP A 249 11.12 -6.04 1.11
N ALA A 250 12.13 -5.22 0.85
CA ALA A 250 13.20 -4.90 1.79
C ALA A 250 12.92 -3.61 2.60
N GLY A 251 11.67 -3.12 2.60
CA GLY A 251 11.19 -2.09 3.52
C GLY A 251 11.35 -0.66 3.01
N ASP A 252 11.01 0.29 3.87
CA ASP A 252 10.80 1.72 3.56
C ASP A 252 9.72 1.93 2.49
N ASP A 253 8.59 1.26 2.70
CA ASP A 253 7.38 1.44 1.90
C ASP A 253 6.73 2.81 2.12
N THR A 254 6.93 3.34 3.32
CA THR A 254 6.40 4.63 3.78
C THR A 254 7.53 5.59 4.14
N SER A 255 7.22 6.87 4.25
CA SER A 255 8.15 7.92 4.68
C SER A 255 8.22 8.07 6.20
N ALA A 256 7.19 7.62 6.93
CA ALA A 256 7.05 7.80 8.37
C ALA A 256 6.32 6.67 9.12
N GLY A 257 5.92 5.57 8.47
CA GLY A 257 5.36 4.40 9.14
C GLY A 257 3.99 4.65 9.77
N GLN A 258 3.29 5.71 9.37
CA GLN A 258 2.07 6.17 10.01
C GLN A 258 0.81 5.74 9.25
N SER A 259 -0.31 5.71 9.97
CA SER A 259 -1.61 5.27 9.43
C SER A 259 -2.11 6.08 8.22
N TRP A 260 -1.67 7.34 8.11
CA TRP A 260 -2.00 8.23 7.00
C TRP A 260 -1.34 7.83 5.67
N GLU A 261 -0.26 7.04 5.72
CA GLU A 261 0.45 6.50 4.55
C GLU A 261 -0.18 5.21 4.01
N SER A 262 -1.37 4.85 4.51
CA SER A 262 -2.12 3.68 4.03
C SER A 262 -2.33 3.65 2.51
N PHE A 263 -2.34 4.82 1.84
CA PHE A 263 -2.43 4.90 0.38
C PHE A 263 -1.20 4.29 -0.31
N SER A 264 0.00 4.40 0.28
CA SER A 264 1.22 3.81 -0.28
C SER A 264 1.15 2.29 -0.27
N LEU A 265 0.75 1.73 0.88
CA LEU A 265 0.61 0.28 1.08
C LEU A 265 -0.55 -0.29 0.27
N GLU A 266 -1.63 0.48 0.12
CA GLU A 266 -2.75 0.12 -0.74
C GLU A 266 -2.32 0.03 -2.21
N SER A 267 -1.58 1.02 -2.70
CA SER A 267 -1.09 1.00 -4.08
C SER A 267 -0.16 -0.18 -4.34
N LEU A 268 0.73 -0.48 -3.39
CA LEU A 268 1.62 -1.63 -3.45
C LEU A 268 0.83 -2.94 -3.56
N ASP A 269 -0.09 -3.17 -2.61
CA ASP A 269 -0.88 -4.40 -2.56
C ASP A 269 -1.75 -4.57 -3.81
N ASP A 270 -2.43 -3.49 -4.24
CA ASP A 270 -3.29 -3.52 -5.42
C ASP A 270 -2.46 -3.78 -6.70
N SER A 271 -1.30 -3.13 -6.85
CA SER A 271 -0.47 -3.25 -8.06
C SER A 271 0.14 -4.63 -8.21
N LEU A 272 0.63 -5.21 -7.10
CA LEU A 272 1.27 -6.54 -7.10
C LEU A 272 0.28 -7.67 -6.79
N LYS A 273 -1.02 -7.36 -6.79
CA LYS A 273 -2.08 -8.35 -6.65
C LYS A 273 -1.99 -9.42 -7.73
N GLY A 274 -2.10 -10.67 -7.30
CA GLY A 274 -2.02 -11.86 -8.15
C GLY A 274 -0.64 -12.53 -8.11
N ILE A 275 0.40 -11.87 -7.62
CA ILE A 275 1.68 -12.51 -7.33
C ILE A 275 1.54 -13.29 -6.02
N GLY A 276 1.69 -14.63 -6.09
CA GLY A 276 1.25 -15.54 -5.02
C GLY A 276 2.14 -15.54 -3.77
N ASN A 277 3.41 -15.18 -3.91
CA ASN A 277 4.36 -15.18 -2.80
C ASN A 277 4.86 -13.76 -2.56
N ARG A 278 4.41 -13.12 -1.48
CA ARG A 278 4.79 -11.75 -1.15
C ARG A 278 5.34 -11.73 0.27
N ILE A 279 6.62 -11.44 0.39
CA ILE A 279 7.33 -11.38 1.67
C ILE A 279 7.85 -9.97 1.90
N ALA A 280 7.87 -9.53 3.15
CA ALA A 280 8.29 -8.20 3.53
C ALA A 280 9.01 -8.20 4.89
N ILE A 281 9.85 -7.20 5.07
CA ILE A 281 10.35 -6.69 6.35
C ILE A 281 10.07 -5.19 6.42
N SER A 282 10.13 -4.62 7.61
CA SER A 282 9.99 -3.17 7.81
C SER A 282 11.35 -2.48 7.73
N GLY A 283 11.41 -1.36 7.00
CA GLY A 283 12.57 -0.48 7.03
C GLY A 283 12.54 0.49 8.21
N ASN A 284 13.56 1.36 8.32
CA ASN A 284 13.62 2.30 9.43
C ASN A 284 12.57 3.43 9.34
N HIS A 285 11.98 3.65 8.17
CA HIS A 285 10.84 4.56 7.99
C HIS A 285 9.50 3.91 8.31
N ASP A 286 9.40 2.58 8.30
CA ASP A 286 8.16 1.83 8.55
C ASP A 286 7.90 1.56 10.03
N HIS A 287 8.38 2.45 10.90
CA HIS A 287 8.48 2.19 12.33
C HIS A 287 7.12 1.92 13.01
N GLY A 288 7.13 1.04 14.01
CA GLY A 288 5.92 0.61 14.72
C GLY A 288 5.28 -0.60 14.05
N SER A 289 3.98 -0.83 14.29
CA SER A 289 3.28 -2.04 13.82
C SER A 289 2.29 -1.77 12.70
N PHE A 290 2.21 -0.54 12.19
CA PHE A 290 1.22 -0.17 11.20
C PHE A 290 1.49 -0.82 9.84
N VAL A 291 2.71 -0.67 9.31
CA VAL A 291 3.09 -1.16 7.97
C VAL A 291 3.03 -2.69 7.89
N SER A 292 3.79 -3.37 8.75
CA SER A 292 3.79 -4.83 8.85
C SER A 292 2.39 -5.39 9.13
N GLY A 293 1.64 -4.76 10.03
CA GLY A 293 0.25 -5.14 10.34
C GLY A 293 -0.73 -4.91 9.18
N TYR A 294 -0.51 -3.90 8.34
CA TYR A 294 -1.30 -3.65 7.14
C TYR A 294 -1.01 -4.69 6.06
N LEU A 295 0.25 -4.92 5.74
CA LEU A 295 0.68 -5.89 4.73
C LEU A 295 0.25 -7.32 5.12
N ALA A 296 0.42 -7.70 6.39
CA ALA A 296 -0.03 -9.00 6.89
C ALA A 296 -1.54 -9.22 6.72
N LYS A 297 -2.37 -8.20 6.96
CA LYS A 297 -3.83 -8.26 6.72
C LYS A 297 -4.17 -8.45 5.24
N HIS A 298 -3.28 -8.07 4.33
CA HIS A 298 -3.42 -8.25 2.88
C HIS A 298 -2.70 -9.49 2.35
N GLY A 299 -2.26 -10.38 3.25
CA GLY A 299 -1.71 -11.69 2.90
C GLY A 299 -0.23 -11.68 2.53
N TRP A 300 0.49 -10.60 2.85
CA TRP A 300 1.95 -10.60 2.84
C TRP A 300 2.48 -11.39 4.03
N THR A 301 3.64 -12.03 3.86
CA THR A 301 4.33 -12.73 4.94
C THR A 301 5.44 -11.86 5.48
N HIS A 302 5.24 -11.34 6.69
CA HIS A 302 6.25 -10.59 7.41
C HIS A 302 7.33 -11.54 7.94
N LEU A 303 8.60 -11.23 7.70
CA LEU A 303 9.73 -11.97 8.26
C LEU A 303 10.13 -11.36 9.60
N ASP A 304 10.21 -12.20 10.63
CA ASP A 304 10.52 -11.76 12.00
C ASP A 304 11.15 -12.93 12.78
N HIS A 305 12.49 -12.91 12.91
CA HIS A 305 13.30 -13.89 13.67
C HIS A 305 12.99 -15.38 13.41
N ARG A 306 12.47 -15.70 12.22
CA ARG A 306 11.99 -17.05 11.91
C ARG A 306 12.24 -17.44 10.46
N ALA A 307 12.87 -18.59 10.29
CA ALA A 307 12.99 -19.25 9.00
C ALA A 307 11.59 -19.50 8.39
N THR A 308 11.38 -18.96 7.20
CA THR A 308 10.09 -18.99 6.51
C THR A 308 10.27 -19.53 5.10
N GLU A 309 9.59 -20.62 4.77
CA GLU A 309 9.64 -21.20 3.43
C GLU A 309 8.54 -20.64 2.52
N LYS A 310 8.94 -20.17 1.34
CA LYS A 310 8.04 -19.69 0.28
C LYS A 310 8.56 -20.17 -1.06
N PHE A 311 7.68 -20.69 -1.92
CA PHE A 311 8.02 -21.18 -3.27
C PHE A 311 9.27 -22.09 -3.34
N GLY A 312 9.52 -22.89 -2.29
CA GLY A 312 10.68 -23.78 -2.20
C GLY A 312 11.99 -23.10 -1.74
N VAL A 313 11.96 -21.81 -1.41
CA VAL A 313 13.10 -21.03 -0.92
C VAL A 313 12.91 -20.73 0.57
N ARG A 314 13.98 -20.89 1.36
CA ARG A 314 14.00 -20.56 2.78
C ARG A 314 14.51 -19.14 3.00
N PHE A 315 13.67 -18.30 3.60
CA PHE A 315 13.95 -16.92 3.93
C PHE A 315 14.16 -16.74 5.43
N PHE A 316 14.96 -15.74 5.78
CA PHE A 316 15.06 -15.20 7.13
C PHE A 316 15.12 -13.67 7.01
N GLY A 317 14.56 -12.95 7.97
CA GLY A 317 14.61 -11.50 7.97
C GLY A 317 14.19 -10.93 9.31
N VAL A 318 14.62 -9.70 9.54
CA VAL A 318 14.28 -8.89 10.70
C VAL A 318 14.05 -7.46 10.25
N ASP A 319 13.22 -6.74 10.99
CA ASP A 319 12.98 -5.31 10.76
C ASP A 319 14.22 -4.50 11.14
N ASP A 320 14.39 -3.32 10.54
CA ASP A 320 15.42 -2.38 11.01
C ASP A 320 15.07 -1.92 12.45
N PRO A 321 15.97 -2.11 13.44
CA PRO A 321 15.70 -1.71 14.82
C PRO A 321 15.77 -0.19 15.01
N ARG A 322 16.21 0.57 13.99
CA ARG A 322 16.24 2.04 14.01
C ARG A 322 14.90 2.57 13.51
N ALA A 323 14.53 3.76 13.98
CA ALA A 323 13.37 4.48 13.46
C ALA A 323 13.75 5.90 13.06
N SER A 324 13.27 6.30 11.88
CA SER A 324 13.32 7.68 11.41
C SER A 324 11.99 8.03 10.74
N GLY A 325 11.49 9.24 10.97
CA GLY A 325 10.40 9.81 10.17
C GLY A 325 10.95 10.88 9.23
N LEU A 326 10.08 11.67 8.62
CA LEU A 326 10.30 12.84 7.73
C LEU A 326 11.58 13.69 8.04
N GLY A 327 12.77 13.13 7.79
CA GLY A 327 14.08 13.74 8.07
C GLY A 327 14.55 13.71 9.54
N ALA A 328 13.90 12.99 10.46
CA ALA A 328 14.25 13.01 11.89
C ALA A 328 14.33 11.61 12.50
N PHE A 329 15.40 11.36 13.26
CA PHE A 329 15.54 10.16 14.08
C PHE A 329 14.47 10.11 15.18
N ILE A 330 13.92 8.93 15.41
CA ILE A 330 12.90 8.67 16.42
C ILE A 330 13.49 7.69 17.44
N PRO A 331 13.59 8.09 18.73
CA PRO A 331 13.99 7.17 19.77
C PRO A 331 13.02 6.00 19.89
N VAL A 332 13.53 4.79 19.76
CA VAL A 332 12.79 3.54 19.92
C VAL A 332 13.33 2.74 21.09
N LYS A 333 12.45 1.93 21.69
CA LYS A 333 12.81 0.95 22.71
C LYS A 333 12.97 -0.39 22.02
N GLY A 334 14.02 -1.13 22.33
CA GLY A 334 14.31 -2.41 21.70
C GLY A 334 15.80 -2.70 21.70
N PRO A 335 16.21 -3.78 21.01
CA PRO A 335 17.61 -4.07 20.77
C PRO A 335 18.26 -2.94 19.96
N THR A 336 19.53 -2.69 20.22
CA THR A 336 20.35 -1.82 19.39
C THR A 336 20.65 -2.50 18.05
N PHE A 337 21.01 -1.71 17.04
CA PHE A 337 21.44 -2.23 15.74
C PHE A 337 22.56 -3.29 15.84
N ALA A 338 23.49 -3.12 16.78
CA ALA A 338 24.58 -4.07 17.01
C ALA A 338 24.10 -5.38 17.67
N GLU A 339 23.19 -5.30 18.64
CA GLU A 339 22.59 -6.49 19.27
C GLU A 339 21.75 -7.27 18.27
N GLU A 340 21.00 -6.57 17.41
CA GLU A 340 20.17 -7.16 16.37
C GLU A 340 21.00 -7.88 15.30
N THR A 341 22.06 -7.20 14.83
CA THR A 341 23.05 -7.78 13.89
C THR A 341 23.69 -9.06 14.44
N ALA A 342 24.06 -9.06 15.72
CA ALA A 342 24.66 -10.23 16.36
C ALA A 342 23.65 -11.38 16.49
N THR A 343 22.43 -11.07 16.93
CA THR A 343 21.35 -12.04 17.11
C THR A 343 20.97 -12.71 15.79
N LEU A 344 20.74 -11.92 14.74
CA LEU A 344 20.44 -12.43 13.39
C LEU A 344 21.53 -13.41 12.91
N ALA A 345 22.80 -13.05 13.07
CA ALA A 345 23.90 -13.90 12.63
C ALA A 345 23.94 -15.23 13.38
N ASP A 346 23.73 -15.21 14.69
CA ASP A 346 23.70 -16.42 15.51
C ASP A 346 22.51 -17.32 15.15
N GLU A 347 21.33 -16.76 14.91
CA GLU A 347 20.13 -17.49 14.52
C GLU A 347 20.26 -18.13 13.13
N VAL A 348 20.72 -17.36 12.14
CA VAL A 348 20.95 -17.88 10.76
C VAL A 348 22.01 -18.97 10.75
N CYS A 349 23.11 -18.80 11.50
CA CYS A 349 24.15 -19.84 11.59
C CYS A 349 23.69 -21.08 12.36
N ALA A 350 22.84 -20.92 13.38
CA ALA A 350 22.26 -22.05 14.08
C ALA A 350 21.33 -22.89 13.18
N LEU A 351 20.66 -22.26 12.20
CA LEU A 351 19.87 -22.95 11.18
C LEU A 351 20.76 -23.71 10.19
N ASP A 352 21.83 -23.09 9.66
CA ASP A 352 22.78 -23.77 8.76
C ASP A 352 23.43 -24.99 9.43
N ALA A 353 23.80 -24.88 10.70
CA ALA A 353 24.38 -25.99 11.48
C ALA A 353 23.42 -27.19 11.64
N LYS A 354 22.11 -26.98 11.53
CA LYS A 354 21.08 -28.03 11.57
C LYS A 354 20.74 -28.59 10.18
N GLY A 355 21.39 -28.11 9.12
CA GLY A 355 21.05 -28.46 7.74
C GLY A 355 19.83 -27.69 7.20
N GLU A 356 19.36 -26.67 7.91
CA GLU A 356 18.22 -25.82 7.54
C GLU A 356 18.72 -24.49 6.94
N ARG A 357 19.72 -24.55 6.06
CA ARG A 357 20.38 -23.38 5.47
C ARG A 357 19.36 -22.37 4.92
N VAL A 358 19.53 -21.11 5.29
CA VAL A 358 18.76 -19.99 4.74
C VAL A 358 19.32 -19.64 3.37
N ALA A 359 18.45 -19.60 2.36
CA ALA A 359 18.85 -19.28 1.00
C ALA A 359 18.92 -17.76 0.77
N THR A 360 18.05 -16.99 1.42
CA THR A 360 18.07 -15.53 1.32
C THR A 360 17.73 -14.89 2.65
N VAL A 361 18.62 -14.04 3.14
CA VAL A 361 18.37 -13.13 4.27
C VAL A 361 17.92 -11.79 3.72
N VAL A 362 16.78 -11.29 4.21
CA VAL A 362 16.22 -9.99 3.84
C VAL A 362 16.35 -9.06 5.04
N VAL A 363 17.07 -7.96 4.87
CA VAL A 363 17.29 -6.92 5.89
C VAL A 363 17.20 -5.57 5.21
N HIS A 364 16.81 -4.52 5.92
CA HIS A 364 16.73 -3.21 5.29
C HIS A 364 18.14 -2.65 5.02
N ASP A 365 19.05 -2.82 5.98
CA ASP A 365 20.46 -2.45 5.86
C ASP A 365 21.33 -3.73 5.76
N ALA A 366 22.06 -3.88 4.64
CA ALA A 366 22.88 -5.06 4.37
C ALA A 366 23.91 -5.36 5.48
N THR A 367 24.34 -4.34 6.23
CA THR A 367 25.31 -4.52 7.31
C THR A 367 24.78 -5.37 8.46
N MET A 368 23.46 -5.47 8.63
CA MET A 368 22.82 -6.33 9.64
C MET A 368 23.08 -7.81 9.41
N ALA A 369 23.23 -8.24 8.16
CA ALA A 369 23.45 -9.63 7.80
C ALA A 369 24.91 -9.94 7.41
N ARG A 370 25.80 -8.94 7.47
CA ARG A 370 27.21 -9.10 7.08
C ARG A 370 27.88 -10.23 7.85
N THR A 371 27.72 -10.29 9.17
CA THR A 371 28.33 -11.33 10.01
C THR A 371 27.83 -12.74 9.65
N ALA A 372 26.55 -12.89 9.30
CA ALA A 372 26.00 -14.18 8.86
C ALA A 372 26.64 -14.64 7.53
N LEU A 373 26.88 -13.69 6.63
CA LEU A 373 27.50 -13.94 5.32
C LEU A 373 29.01 -14.22 5.45
N GLU A 374 29.73 -13.46 6.29
CA GLU A 374 31.15 -13.67 6.59
C GLU A 374 31.41 -15.03 7.26
N ARG A 375 30.48 -15.53 8.08
CA ARG A 375 30.54 -16.89 8.63
C ARG A 375 30.14 -17.97 7.61
N GLY A 376 29.59 -17.58 6.45
CA GLY A 376 29.17 -18.46 5.36
C GLY A 376 27.86 -19.21 5.61
N CYS A 377 26.94 -18.63 6.39
CA CYS A 377 25.71 -19.30 6.86
C CYS A 377 24.49 -19.11 5.95
N THR A 378 24.56 -18.25 4.91
CA THR A 378 23.48 -17.99 3.94
C THR A 378 24.03 -17.87 2.51
N ASP A 379 23.19 -18.09 1.51
CA ASP A 379 23.57 -17.97 0.09
C ASP A 379 23.45 -16.55 -0.47
N LEU A 380 22.48 -15.76 0.01
CA LEU A 380 22.24 -14.39 -0.45
C LEU A 380 21.76 -13.50 0.71
N VAL A 381 22.25 -12.26 0.75
CA VAL A 381 21.73 -11.15 1.54
C VAL A 381 21.18 -10.12 0.55
N VAL A 382 19.92 -9.73 0.72
CA VAL A 382 19.31 -8.62 -0.03
C VAL A 382 18.89 -7.50 0.91
N ALA A 383 19.07 -6.26 0.45
CA ALA A 383 18.78 -5.07 1.25
C ALA A 383 18.40 -3.84 0.42
N GLY A 384 18.11 -2.72 1.11
CA GLY A 384 17.88 -1.38 0.57
C GLY A 384 18.62 -0.30 1.36
N HIS A 385 17.90 0.64 1.96
CA HIS A 385 18.35 1.66 2.93
C HIS A 385 19.22 2.80 2.38
N VAL A 386 20.22 2.49 1.55
CA VAL A 386 21.17 3.50 1.04
C VAL A 386 20.72 4.14 -0.27
N HIS A 387 19.59 3.69 -0.84
CA HIS A 387 18.96 4.19 -2.07
C HIS A 387 19.87 4.13 -3.32
N VAL A 388 20.93 3.32 -3.29
CA VAL A 388 21.86 3.10 -4.40
C VAL A 388 22.16 1.63 -4.55
N GLN A 389 22.33 1.17 -5.79
CA GLN A 389 22.70 -0.21 -6.05
C GLN A 389 24.09 -0.50 -5.50
N LEU A 390 24.23 -1.58 -4.73
CA LEU A 390 25.54 -2.14 -4.35
C LEU A 390 25.55 -3.64 -4.64
N GLY A 391 26.65 -4.12 -5.23
CA GLY A 391 26.81 -5.52 -5.63
C GLY A 391 26.05 -5.90 -6.92
N PRO A 392 25.82 -7.21 -7.14
CA PRO A 392 26.02 -8.29 -6.19
C PRO A 392 27.50 -8.61 -5.96
N ASP A 393 27.93 -8.58 -4.71
CA ASP A 393 29.31 -8.86 -4.32
C ASP A 393 29.42 -10.28 -3.73
N ARG A 394 30.34 -11.08 -4.26
CA ARG A 394 30.60 -12.43 -3.78
C ARG A 394 31.45 -12.38 -2.51
N VAL A 395 31.00 -13.10 -1.48
CA VAL A 395 31.71 -13.27 -0.21
C VAL A 395 31.94 -14.76 0.02
N VAL A 396 33.19 -15.15 0.28
CA VAL A 396 33.50 -16.51 0.75
C VAL A 396 33.63 -16.46 2.25
N GLY A 397 32.75 -17.19 2.92
CA GLY A 397 32.70 -17.23 4.36
C GLY A 397 33.86 -18.02 4.96
N GLU A 398 34.06 -17.84 6.27
CA GLU A 398 35.07 -18.53 7.07
C GLU A 398 34.99 -20.06 6.97
N ASN A 399 33.80 -20.59 6.68
CA ASN A 399 33.55 -22.01 6.47
C ASN A 399 33.82 -22.50 5.03
N GLY A 400 34.32 -21.64 4.15
CA GLY A 400 34.62 -21.91 2.75
C GLY A 400 33.40 -21.89 1.81
N LYS A 401 32.17 -21.76 2.32
CA LYS A 401 30.96 -21.60 1.48
C LYS A 401 30.87 -20.18 0.96
N ALA A 402 30.45 -20.02 -0.29
CA ALA A 402 30.21 -18.72 -0.88
C ALA A 402 28.76 -18.26 -0.67
N GLY A 403 28.59 -16.95 -0.61
CA GLY A 403 27.30 -16.28 -0.73
C GLY A 403 27.48 -14.91 -1.38
N TYR A 404 26.38 -14.17 -1.52
CA TYR A 404 26.39 -12.85 -2.12
C TYR A 404 25.67 -11.82 -1.24
N THR A 405 26.07 -10.56 -1.35
CA THR A 405 25.29 -9.44 -0.83
C THR A 405 24.87 -8.54 -1.99
N TYR A 406 23.62 -8.07 -1.95
CA TYR A 406 23.07 -7.15 -2.93
C TYR A 406 22.20 -6.11 -2.24
N THR A 407 22.44 -4.84 -2.53
CA THR A 407 21.59 -3.75 -2.07
C THR A 407 20.88 -3.14 -3.27
N ASN A 408 19.55 -3.20 -3.27
CA ASN A 408 18.72 -2.58 -4.29
C ASN A 408 18.77 -1.05 -4.13
N GLY A 409 18.76 -0.32 -5.24
CA GLY A 409 18.50 1.12 -5.23
C GLY A 409 17.09 1.44 -4.72
N THR A 410 16.70 2.71 -4.76
CA THR A 410 15.33 3.10 -4.35
C THR A 410 14.32 2.76 -5.44
N THR A 411 13.30 1.97 -5.13
CA THR A 411 12.20 1.69 -6.07
C THR A 411 11.38 2.94 -6.37
N GLY A 412 11.24 3.85 -5.39
CA GLY A 412 10.54 5.11 -5.56
C GLY A 412 11.36 6.24 -6.22
N GLY A 413 12.67 6.06 -6.46
CA GLY A 413 13.53 7.17 -6.88
C GLY A 413 13.63 8.29 -5.83
N ALA A 414 13.54 7.91 -4.54
CA ALA A 414 13.52 8.77 -3.38
C ALA A 414 14.87 9.45 -3.13
N ALA A 415 14.92 10.79 -3.14
CA ALA A 415 16.15 11.53 -2.84
C ALA A 415 16.40 11.78 -1.35
N PHE A 416 15.31 11.85 -0.59
CA PHE A 416 15.21 12.10 0.85
C PHE A 416 14.07 11.22 1.39
N ALA A 417 13.85 11.23 2.72
CA ALA A 417 12.75 10.56 3.45
C ALA A 417 11.33 10.94 2.98
N VAL A 418 11.20 11.75 1.93
CA VAL A 418 9.95 12.12 1.29
C VAL A 418 10.20 12.02 -0.20
N ALA A 419 9.74 10.95 -0.83
CA ALA A 419 9.68 10.85 -2.30
C ALA A 419 8.36 11.43 -2.83
N ALA A 420 7.82 12.44 -2.17
CA ALA A 420 6.53 12.96 -2.54
C ALA A 420 6.66 14.02 -3.64
N VAL A 421 5.86 13.81 -4.68
CA VAL A 421 5.48 14.78 -5.70
C VAL A 421 6.44 14.79 -6.90
N GLY A 422 6.03 14.03 -7.94
CA GLY A 422 6.32 14.20 -9.37
C GLY A 422 7.25 13.21 -10.03
N LYS A 423 8.01 13.70 -11.03
CA LYS A 423 9.04 12.89 -11.68
C LYS A 423 10.07 12.44 -10.64
N LEU A 424 10.65 11.26 -10.90
CA LEU A 424 11.75 10.68 -10.14
C LEU A 424 12.81 11.74 -9.80
N ARG A 425 13.19 11.80 -8.52
CA ARG A 425 14.19 12.76 -7.99
C ARG A 425 15.60 12.21 -8.08
N ARG A 426 15.74 10.89 -8.02
CA ARG A 426 16.93 10.13 -8.41
C ARG A 426 16.53 8.94 -9.27
N GLU A 427 17.53 8.26 -9.82
CA GLU A 427 17.31 7.00 -10.52
C GLU A 427 16.56 6.03 -9.61
N ALA A 428 15.47 5.46 -10.14
CA ALA A 428 14.71 4.43 -9.46
C ALA A 428 15.21 3.05 -9.88
N GLU A 429 15.10 2.06 -9.00
CA GLU A 429 15.55 0.70 -9.25
C GLU A 429 14.66 -0.35 -8.59
N PHE A 430 14.40 -1.41 -9.33
CA PHE A 430 13.87 -2.66 -8.82
C PHE A 430 14.60 -3.81 -9.51
N THR A 431 14.68 -4.95 -8.84
CA THR A 431 15.59 -6.03 -9.25
C THR A 431 14.86 -7.35 -9.37
N PHE A 432 15.24 -8.19 -10.32
CA PHE A 432 14.75 -9.56 -10.42
C PHE A 432 15.77 -10.53 -9.86
N VAL A 433 15.39 -11.31 -8.86
CA VAL A 433 16.19 -12.41 -8.29
C VAL A 433 15.62 -13.73 -8.80
N THR A 434 16.45 -14.53 -9.47
CA THR A 434 16.05 -15.83 -10.01
C THR A 434 16.52 -16.94 -9.08
N TYR A 435 15.63 -17.87 -8.77
CA TYR A 435 15.86 -19.02 -7.92
C TYR A 435 15.69 -20.32 -8.69
N GLN A 436 16.49 -21.32 -8.34
CA GLN A 436 16.39 -22.68 -8.84
C GLN A 436 16.69 -23.65 -7.69
N ASP A 437 15.86 -24.69 -7.54
CA ASP A 437 16.02 -25.71 -6.49
C ASP A 437 16.18 -25.12 -5.07
N GLY A 438 15.46 -24.02 -4.80
CA GLY A 438 15.47 -23.34 -3.51
C GLY A 438 16.65 -22.40 -3.26
N ARG A 439 17.59 -22.26 -4.22
CA ARG A 439 18.78 -21.40 -4.10
C ARG A 439 18.77 -20.26 -5.12
N PRO A 440 19.37 -19.10 -4.81
CA PRO A 440 19.48 -17.99 -5.76
C PRO A 440 20.53 -18.30 -6.83
N VAL A 441 20.20 -18.09 -8.10
CA VAL A 441 21.06 -18.40 -9.26
C VAL A 441 21.35 -17.19 -10.16
N GLY A 442 20.63 -16.08 -9.97
CA GLY A 442 20.98 -14.84 -10.67
C GLY A 442 20.18 -13.63 -10.26
N ILE A 443 20.71 -12.47 -10.62
CA ILE A 443 20.18 -11.14 -10.30
C ILE A 443 20.18 -10.28 -11.56
N GLN A 444 19.12 -9.51 -11.77
CA GLN A 444 19.02 -8.58 -12.89
C GLN A 444 18.30 -7.28 -12.47
N PRO A 445 19.05 -6.18 -12.26
CA PRO A 445 18.47 -4.87 -11.97
C PRO A 445 17.80 -4.23 -13.19
N VAL A 446 16.76 -3.44 -12.92
CA VAL A 446 16.15 -2.52 -13.87
C VAL A 446 16.13 -1.13 -13.27
N ARG A 447 16.73 -0.18 -13.98
CA ARG A 447 16.88 1.20 -13.54
C ARG A 447 16.06 2.15 -14.42
N VAL A 448 15.44 3.13 -13.78
CA VAL A 448 14.63 4.17 -14.43
C VAL A 448 15.24 5.52 -14.12
N SER A 449 15.82 6.17 -15.12
CA SER A 449 16.43 7.49 -14.93
C SER A 449 15.37 8.56 -14.68
N THR A 450 15.78 9.70 -14.12
CA THR A 450 14.90 10.86 -13.90
C THR A 450 14.33 11.47 -15.20
N HIS A 451 14.94 11.13 -16.34
CA HIS A 451 14.47 11.50 -17.67
C HIS A 451 13.51 10.46 -18.29
N GLY A 452 13.21 9.38 -17.57
CA GLY A 452 12.31 8.33 -18.02
C GLY A 452 12.90 7.42 -19.10
N GLN A 453 14.20 7.12 -18.97
CA GLN A 453 14.88 6.09 -19.76
C GLN A 453 15.03 4.83 -18.91
N PHE A 454 14.81 3.68 -19.53
CA PHE A 454 15.04 2.38 -18.91
C PHE A 454 16.44 1.87 -19.23
N THR A 455 17.10 1.35 -18.20
CA THR A 455 18.29 0.53 -18.34
C THR A 455 18.00 -0.82 -17.70
N VAL A 456 17.97 -1.88 -18.51
CA VAL A 456 17.88 -3.26 -18.02
C VAL A 456 19.31 -3.80 -18.02
N ASP A 457 19.85 -4.04 -16.84
CA ASP A 457 21.24 -4.46 -16.71
C ASP A 457 21.40 -5.93 -17.15
N PRO A 458 22.62 -6.38 -17.50
CA PRO A 458 22.87 -7.77 -17.82
C PRO A 458 22.49 -8.70 -16.67
N TYR A 459 22.01 -9.91 -17.00
CA TYR A 459 21.76 -10.95 -16.00
C TYR A 459 23.08 -11.42 -15.39
N ILE A 460 23.18 -11.34 -14.06
CA ILE A 460 24.36 -11.71 -13.29
C ILE A 460 24.12 -13.10 -12.71
N VAL A 461 24.95 -14.07 -13.07
CA VAL A 461 24.88 -15.44 -12.52
C VAL A 461 25.51 -15.46 -11.13
N LEU A 462 24.85 -16.11 -10.17
CA LEU A 462 25.37 -16.31 -8.81
C LEU A 462 25.98 -17.71 -8.68
N ASN A 463 27.31 -17.78 -8.70
CA ASN A 463 28.06 -19.04 -8.61
C ASN A 463 28.39 -19.37 -7.15
N LEU A 464 27.48 -20.09 -6.51
CA LEU A 464 27.61 -20.50 -5.11
C LEU A 464 28.60 -21.67 -4.90
N ASP A 465 28.83 -22.48 -5.94
CA ASP A 465 29.58 -23.74 -5.84
C ASP A 465 31.00 -23.67 -6.46
N GLU A 466 31.39 -22.54 -7.06
CA GLU A 466 32.74 -22.39 -7.64
C GLU A 466 33.81 -22.23 -6.52
N PRO A 467 34.83 -23.12 -6.46
CA PRO A 467 35.99 -22.88 -5.61
C PRO A 467 36.83 -21.72 -6.17
N HIS A 468 37.52 -21.02 -5.26
CA HIS A 468 38.42 -19.91 -5.60
C HIS A 468 39.57 -20.27 -6.54
#